data_AF-A0A2P8VVP1-F1
#
_entry.id   AF-A0A2P8VVP1-F1
#
_cell.length_a   1.000
_cell.length_b   1.000
_cell.length_c   1.000
_cell.angle_alpha   90.00
_cell.angle_beta   90.00
_cell.angle_gamma   90.00
#
_symmetry.space_group_name_H-M   'P 1'
#
loop_
_entity.id
_entity.type
_entity.pdbx_description
1 polymer ?
#
loop_
_entity_poly.entity_id
_entity_poly.type
_entity_poly.pdbx_seq_one_letter_code
_entity_poly.pdbx_strand_id
1 'polypeptide(L)'
;MQNKFYFFILGIILWSGFGAIIGSLSANILNYTWVTQAVVVGAIIGMITGLIIGLAGLSASFRFRLSVVIVWMLAGSLIGASIGFQSIILFGGYPHNSQADLSFIALAPAGLAIGTGLGTITGLVLWRHRRP
;
A
#
# COMPACT_ATOMS: atom_id res chain seq x y z
N MET A 1 -20.46 -6.76 13.99
CA MET A 1 -20.19 -6.99 12.55
C MET A 1 -20.05 -5.68 11.77
N GLN A 2 -20.99 -4.75 11.92
CA GLN A 2 -21.03 -3.47 11.18
C GLN A 2 -19.71 -2.67 11.19
N ASN A 3 -19.08 -2.46 12.37
CA ASN A 3 -17.80 -1.75 12.44
C ASN A 3 -16.66 -2.45 11.67
N LYS A 4 -16.61 -3.79 11.65
CA LYS A 4 -15.57 -4.54 10.93
C LYS A 4 -15.70 -4.37 9.42
N PHE A 5 -16.93 -4.42 8.93
CA PHE A 5 -17.25 -4.23 7.51
C PHE A 5 -16.99 -2.79 7.05
N TYR A 6 -17.31 -1.80 7.89
CA TYR A 6 -16.94 -0.41 7.65
C TYR A 6 -15.42 -0.24 7.47
N PHE A 7 -14.60 -0.76 8.39
CA PHE A 7 -13.14 -0.65 8.28
C PHE A 7 -12.59 -1.43 7.09
N PHE A 8 -13.21 -2.55 6.71
CA PHE A 8 -12.87 -3.28 5.51
C PHE A 8 -13.08 -2.44 4.24
N ILE A 9 -14.28 -1.87 4.07
CA ILE A 9 -14.58 -0.99 2.92
C ILE A 9 -13.65 0.22 2.92
N LEU A 10 -13.45 0.85 4.09
CA LEU A 10 -12.54 1.97 4.22
C LEU A 10 -11.13 1.59 3.78
N GLY A 11 -10.66 0.39 4.13
CA GLY A 11 -9.38 -0.14 3.68
C GLY A 11 -9.25 -0.21 2.16
N ILE A 12 -10.29 -0.70 1.47
CA ILE A 12 -10.32 -0.75 0.00
C ILE A 12 -10.26 0.65 -0.60
N ILE A 13 -11.05 1.59 -0.08
CA ILE A 13 -11.11 2.97 -0.60
C ILE A 13 -9.76 3.67 -0.40
N LEU A 14 -9.18 3.58 0.81
CA LEU A 14 -7.89 4.21 1.12
C LEU A 14 -6.79 3.67 0.22
N TRP A 15 -6.73 2.36 0.03
CA TRP A 15 -5.73 1.74 -0.82
C TRP A 15 -5.93 2.02 -2.31
N SER A 16 -7.17 2.09 -2.78
CA SER A 16 -7.47 2.49 -4.17
C SER A 16 -7.02 3.93 -4.42
N GLY A 17 -7.33 4.86 -3.50
CA GLY A 17 -6.87 6.25 -3.57
C GLY A 17 -5.35 6.38 -3.49
N PHE A 18 -4.71 5.63 -2.58
CA PHE A 18 -3.26 5.59 -2.46
C PHE A 18 -2.59 5.07 -3.74
N GLY A 19 -3.11 3.98 -4.31
CA GLY A 19 -2.64 3.43 -5.58
C GLY A 19 -2.78 4.42 -6.74
N ALA A 20 -3.90 5.15 -6.82
CA ALA A 20 -4.10 6.20 -7.83
C ALA A 20 -3.05 7.32 -7.72
N ILE A 21 -2.78 7.78 -6.48
CA ILE A 21 -1.78 8.82 -6.21
C ILE A 21 -0.39 8.33 -6.62
N ILE A 22 0.00 7.12 -6.20
CA ILE A 22 1.31 6.56 -6.54
C ILE A 22 1.46 6.31 -8.05
N GLY A 23 0.41 5.80 -8.70
CA GLY A 23 0.39 5.63 -10.16
C GLY A 23 0.61 6.95 -10.89
N SER A 24 -0.06 8.03 -10.45
CA SER A 24 0.13 9.37 -11.00
C SER A 24 1.55 9.89 -10.78
N LEU A 25 2.08 9.77 -9.57
CA LEU A 25 3.43 10.23 -9.23
C LEU A 25 4.48 9.49 -10.05
N SER A 26 4.34 8.17 -10.18
CA SER A 26 5.23 7.33 -10.97
C SER A 26 5.23 7.74 -12.45
N ALA A 27 4.05 7.99 -13.02
CA ALA A 27 3.94 8.44 -14.41
C ALA A 27 4.58 9.82 -14.65
N ASN A 28 4.46 10.74 -13.69
CA ASN A 28 5.12 12.05 -13.76
C ASN A 28 6.64 11.93 -13.62
N ILE A 29 7.14 11.11 -12.69
CA ILE A 29 8.58 10.87 -12.51
C ILE A 29 9.20 10.28 -13.78
N LEU A 30 8.48 9.39 -14.46
CA LEU A 30 8.92 8.75 -15.71
C LEU A 30 8.50 9.53 -16.98
N ASN A 31 7.91 10.73 -16.85
CA ASN A 31 7.42 11.58 -17.93
C ASN A 31 6.54 10.86 -18.98
N TYR A 32 5.72 9.90 -18.56
CA TYR A 32 4.80 9.23 -19.48
C TYR A 32 3.66 10.15 -19.89
N THR A 33 3.40 10.24 -21.19
CA THR A 33 2.28 11.01 -21.76
C THR A 33 0.90 10.44 -21.39
N TRP A 34 0.83 9.24 -20.82
CA TRP A 34 -0.41 8.50 -20.54
C TRP A 34 -0.74 8.46 -19.04
N VAL A 35 -0.60 9.59 -18.35
CA VAL A 35 -0.85 9.72 -16.89
C VAL A 35 -2.20 9.13 -16.48
N THR A 36 -3.26 9.34 -17.26
CA THR A 36 -4.61 8.83 -16.96
C THR A 36 -4.65 7.29 -16.89
N GLN A 37 -3.95 6.60 -17.78
CA GLN A 37 -3.88 5.13 -17.75
C GLN A 37 -3.09 4.65 -16.53
N ALA A 38 -2.00 5.34 -16.19
CA ALA A 38 -1.21 5.01 -15.00
C ALA A 38 -1.99 5.22 -13.70
N VAL A 39 -2.82 6.27 -13.62
CA VAL A 39 -3.73 6.50 -12.48
C VAL A 39 -4.72 5.34 -12.34
N VAL A 40 -5.34 4.90 -13.44
CA VAL A 40 -6.31 3.80 -13.42
C VAL A 40 -5.64 2.48 -13.01
N VAL A 41 -4.48 2.16 -13.59
CA VAL A 41 -3.72 0.96 -13.22
C VAL A 41 -3.30 1.01 -11.76
N GLY A 42 -2.79 2.15 -11.29
CA GLY A 42 -2.43 2.37 -9.90
C GLY A 42 -3.63 2.17 -8.96
N ALA A 43 -4.80 2.71 -9.31
CA ALA A 43 -6.02 2.54 -8.53
C ALA A 43 -6.45 1.07 -8.44
N ILE A 44 -6.36 0.30 -9.54
CA ILE A 44 -6.69 -1.12 -9.58
C ILE A 44 -5.73 -1.93 -8.69
N ILE A 45 -4.42 -1.69 -8.81
CA ILE A 45 -3.40 -2.35 -7.98
C ILE A 45 -3.67 -2.02 -6.51
N GLY A 46 -3.89 -0.74 -6.21
CA GLY A 46 -4.28 -0.27 -4.89
C GLY A 46 -5.48 -1.02 -4.35
N MET A 47 -6.58 -1.09 -5.10
CA MET A 47 -7.80 -1.82 -4.73
C MET A 47 -7.52 -3.29 -4.38
N ILE A 48 -6.72 -3.99 -5.21
CA ILE A 48 -6.35 -5.39 -4.98
C ILE A 48 -5.55 -5.53 -3.68
N THR A 49 -4.56 -4.67 -3.46
CA THR A 49 -3.76 -4.67 -2.22
C THR A 49 -4.63 -4.37 -1.00
N GLY A 50 -5.52 -3.39 -1.11
CA GLY A 50 -6.50 -3.04 -0.08
C GLY A 50 -7.45 -4.18 0.27
N LEU A 51 -7.90 -4.95 -0.72
CA LEU A 51 -8.70 -6.16 -0.52
C LEU A 51 -7.92 -7.22 0.27
N ILE A 52 -6.68 -7.50 -0.13
CA ILE A 52 -5.83 -8.50 0.55
C ILE A 52 -5.61 -8.11 2.02
N ILE A 53 -5.20 -6.87 2.28
CA ILE A 53 -4.95 -6.38 3.64
C ILE A 53 -6.25 -6.29 4.43
N GLY A 54 -7.34 -5.86 3.79
CA GLY A 54 -8.66 -5.81 4.39
C GLY A 54 -9.15 -7.18 4.82
N LEU A 55 -8.99 -8.21 3.99
CA LEU A 55 -9.32 -9.61 4.33
C LEU A 55 -8.43 -10.15 5.45
N ALA A 56 -7.13 -9.88 5.40
CA ALA A 56 -6.19 -10.22 6.47
C ALA A 56 -6.58 -9.51 7.78
N GLY A 57 -6.96 -8.23 7.73
CA GLY A 57 -7.47 -7.48 8.85
C GLY A 57 -8.77 -8.05 9.41
N LEU A 58 -9.73 -8.37 8.53
CA LEU A 58 -10.99 -8.99 8.93
C LEU A 58 -10.75 -10.30 9.66
N SER A 59 -9.97 -11.21 9.08
CA SER A 59 -9.62 -12.49 9.70
C SER A 59 -8.94 -12.31 11.07
N ALA A 60 -7.98 -11.40 11.18
CA ALA A 60 -7.34 -11.06 12.45
C ALA A 60 -8.36 -10.49 13.47
N SER A 61 -9.25 -9.60 13.03
CA SER A 61 -10.29 -9.00 13.90
C SER A 61 -11.32 -10.03 14.39
N PHE A 62 -11.55 -11.10 13.65
CA PHE A 62 -12.38 -12.23 14.11
C PHE A 62 -11.65 -13.05 15.15
N ARG A 63 -10.36 -13.36 14.92
CA ARG A 63 -9.52 -14.08 15.88
C ARG A 63 -9.37 -13.34 17.21
N PHE A 64 -9.10 -12.03 17.17
CA PHE A 64 -8.88 -11.20 18.36
C PHE A 64 -10.14 -10.51 18.88
N ARG A 65 -11.31 -10.76 18.25
CA ARG A 65 -12.61 -10.17 18.58
C ARG A 65 -12.65 -8.62 18.64
N LEU A 66 -11.68 -7.94 18.04
CA LEU A 66 -11.48 -6.50 18.19
C LEU A 66 -11.24 -5.83 16.82
N SER A 67 -12.09 -4.87 16.47
CA SER A 67 -12.04 -4.16 15.18
C SER A 67 -10.82 -3.26 15.03
N VAL A 68 -10.22 -2.82 16.15
CA VAL A 68 -9.06 -1.91 16.14
C VAL A 68 -7.84 -2.52 15.44
N VAL A 69 -7.74 -3.86 15.41
CA VAL A 69 -6.65 -4.58 14.73
C VAL A 69 -6.57 -4.20 13.25
N ILE A 70 -7.74 -4.05 12.60
CA ILE A 70 -7.85 -3.67 11.20
C ILE A 70 -7.23 -2.29 10.97
N VAL A 71 -7.50 -1.34 11.88
CA VAL A 71 -6.96 0.03 11.80
C VAL A 71 -5.44 0.02 11.87
N TRP A 72 -4.86 -0.75 12.80
CA TRP A 72 -3.40 -0.86 12.93
C TRP A 72 -2.75 -1.55 11.73
N MET A 73 -3.39 -2.58 11.19
CA MET A 73 -2.93 -3.24 9.97
C MET A 73 -2.98 -2.29 8.77
N LEU A 74 -4.10 -1.58 8.58
CA LEU A 74 -4.25 -0.64 7.47
C LEU A 74 -3.27 0.54 7.60
N ALA A 75 -3.18 1.17 8.77
CA ALA A 75 -2.26 2.27 9.00
C ALA A 75 -0.79 1.83 8.83
N GLY A 76 -0.42 0.70 9.44
CA GLY A 76 0.91 0.12 9.28
C GLY A 76 1.23 -0.17 7.81
N SER A 77 0.30 -0.80 7.09
CA SER A 77 0.46 -1.13 5.67
C SER A 77 0.68 0.10 4.79
N LEU A 78 -0.09 1.18 4.98
CA LEU A 78 0.04 2.41 4.20
C LEU A 78 1.34 3.15 4.49
N ILE A 79 1.73 3.23 5.78
CA ILE A 79 3.00 3.86 6.18
C ILE A 79 4.17 3.07 5.60
N GLY A 80 4.17 1.74 5.76
CA GLY A 80 5.21 0.89 5.24
C GLY A 80 5.31 0.92 3.72
N ALA A 81 4.18 0.91 3.01
CA ALA A 81 4.12 1.07 1.56
C ALA A 81 4.72 2.41 1.12
N SER A 82 4.37 3.49 1.82
CA SER A 82 4.90 4.84 1.54
C SER A 82 6.42 4.88 1.68
N ILE A 83 6.95 4.30 2.77
CA ILE A 83 8.40 4.23 3.02
C ILE A 83 9.08 3.38 1.94
N GLY A 84 8.54 2.19 1.62
CA GLY A 84 9.08 1.31 0.58
C GLY A 84 9.14 1.99 -0.80
N PHE A 85 8.07 2.69 -1.17
CA PHE A 85 8.02 3.43 -2.43
C PHE A 85 9.01 4.60 -2.48
N GLN A 86 9.06 5.42 -1.42
CA GLN A 86 10.03 6.52 -1.33
C GLN A 86 11.48 6.02 -1.34
N SER A 87 11.76 4.90 -0.67
CA SER A 87 13.10 4.32 -0.65
C SER A 87 13.54 3.91 -2.05
N ILE A 88 12.63 3.37 -2.86
CA ILE A 88 12.90 3.05 -4.25
C ILE A 88 13.19 4.31 -5.05
N ILE A 89 12.37 5.36 -4.95
CA ILE A 89 12.61 6.61 -5.68
C ILE A 89 13.96 7.23 -5.30
N LEU A 90 14.25 7.33 -4.00
CA LEU A 90 15.44 8.04 -3.50
C LEU A 90 16.74 7.27 -3.74
N PHE A 91 16.73 5.95 -3.58
CA PHE A 91 17.94 5.12 -3.64
C PHE A 91 18.06 4.30 -4.93
N GLY A 92 16.99 4.22 -5.74
CA GLY A 92 16.96 3.42 -6.96
C GLY A 92 17.79 3.99 -8.11
N GLY A 93 18.21 5.27 -8.03
CA GLY A 93 19.15 5.88 -8.97
C GLY A 93 18.69 5.73 -10.43
N TYR A 94 17.60 6.40 -10.81
CA TYR A 94 17.00 6.31 -12.14
C TYR A 94 17.51 7.42 -13.08
N PRO A 95 18.56 7.17 -13.90
CA PRO A 95 18.95 8.12 -14.92
C PRO A 95 17.84 8.28 -15.96
N HIS A 96 17.38 9.52 -16.14
CA HIS A 96 16.37 9.94 -17.12
C HIS A 96 16.67 9.37 -18.51
N ASN A 97 15.67 8.79 -19.17
CA ASN A 97 15.74 8.26 -20.55
C ASN A 97 16.74 7.11 -20.76
N SER A 98 16.98 6.30 -19.74
CA SER A 98 17.83 5.10 -19.85
C SER A 98 17.00 3.82 -19.65
N GLN A 99 17.56 2.65 -19.99
CA GLN A 99 16.94 1.34 -19.68
C GLN A 99 16.61 1.14 -18.19
N ALA A 100 17.07 2.03 -17.29
CA ALA A 100 16.66 2.06 -15.88
C ALA A 100 15.17 2.39 -15.66
N ASP A 101 14.43 2.89 -16.66
CA ASP A 101 12.97 3.07 -16.53
C ASP A 101 12.23 1.74 -16.39
N LEU A 102 12.75 0.67 -17.04
CA LEU A 102 12.19 -0.68 -16.91
C LEU A 102 12.44 -1.28 -15.52
N SER A 103 13.56 -0.92 -14.88
CA SER A 103 13.85 -1.37 -13.53
C SER A 103 12.96 -0.66 -12.51
N PHE A 104 12.55 0.60 -12.71
CA PHE A 104 11.54 1.26 -11.86
C PHE A 104 10.21 0.49 -11.89
N ILE A 105 9.74 0.10 -13.07
CA ILE A 105 8.49 -0.64 -13.24
C ILE A 105 8.52 -1.98 -12.49
N ALA A 106 9.67 -2.66 -12.43
CA ALA A 106 9.82 -3.91 -11.70
C ALA A 106 10.05 -3.72 -10.20
N LEU A 107 10.85 -2.72 -9.81
CA LEU A 107 11.25 -2.49 -8.43
C LEU A 107 10.13 -1.83 -7.64
N ALA A 108 9.43 -0.82 -8.18
CA ALA A 108 8.42 -0.06 -7.46
C ALA A 108 7.30 -0.94 -6.88
N PRO A 109 6.71 -1.90 -7.62
CA PRO A 109 5.77 -2.86 -7.05
C PRO A 109 6.39 -3.74 -5.96
N ALA A 110 7.66 -4.14 -6.11
CA ALA A 110 8.35 -4.99 -5.14
C ALA A 110 8.60 -4.25 -3.82
N GLY A 111 9.11 -3.01 -3.84
CA GLY A 111 9.30 -2.23 -2.61
C GLY A 111 7.98 -1.80 -1.98
N LEU A 112 6.94 -1.55 -2.77
CA LEU A 112 5.59 -1.39 -2.25
C LEU A 112 5.13 -2.64 -1.51
N ALA A 113 5.26 -3.82 -2.10
CA ALA A 113 4.84 -5.08 -1.48
C ALA A 113 5.64 -5.36 -0.19
N ILE A 114 6.96 -5.20 -0.22
CA ILE A 114 7.83 -5.40 0.94
C ILE A 114 7.49 -4.39 2.04
N GLY A 115 7.41 -3.10 1.69
CA GLY A 115 7.07 -2.03 2.62
C GLY A 115 5.69 -2.24 3.25
N THR A 116 4.69 -2.59 2.44
CA THR A 116 3.33 -2.94 2.90
C THR A 116 3.35 -4.08 3.91
N GLY A 117 4.07 -5.17 3.59
CA GLY A 117 4.18 -6.33 4.46
C GLY A 117 4.84 -5.99 5.80
N LEU A 118 6.02 -5.35 5.74
CA LEU A 118 6.75 -4.91 6.94
C LEU A 118 5.91 -3.94 7.78
N GLY A 119 5.27 -2.97 7.15
CA GLY A 119 4.41 -2.01 7.83
C GLY A 119 3.21 -2.68 8.50
N THR A 120 2.59 -3.66 7.85
CA THR A 120 1.48 -4.45 8.42
C THR A 120 1.94 -5.22 9.66
N ILE A 121 3.11 -5.88 9.59
CA ILE A 121 3.69 -6.63 10.71
C ILE A 121 4.00 -5.68 11.87
N THR A 122 4.67 -4.55 11.60
CA THR A 122 4.99 -3.55 12.62
C THR A 122 3.73 -2.98 13.27
N GLY A 123 2.71 -2.65 12.48
CA GLY A 123 1.41 -2.18 13.00
C GLY A 123 0.76 -3.21 13.93
N LEU A 124 0.80 -4.49 13.57
CA LEU A 124 0.32 -5.59 14.41
C LEU A 124 1.12 -5.75 15.71
N VAL A 125 2.45 -5.68 15.63
CA VAL A 125 3.33 -5.80 16.81
C VAL A 125 3.07 -4.65 17.77
N LEU A 126 2.98 -3.42 17.28
CA LEU A 126 2.69 -2.23 18.08
C LEU A 126 1.30 -2.32 18.72
N TRP A 127 0.29 -2.75 17.96
CA TRP A 127 -1.04 -2.99 18.50
C TRP A 127 -1.01 -4.00 19.65
N ARG A 128 -0.29 -5.12 19.47
CA ARG A 128 -0.18 -6.17 20.49
C ARG A 128 0.55 -5.67 21.73
N HIS A 129 1.61 -4.88 21.60
CA HIS A 129 2.35 -4.34 22.75
C HIS A 129 1.55 -3.30 23.54
N ARG A 130 0.63 -2.57 22.90
CA ARG A 130 -0.25 -1.60 23.58
C ARG A 130 -1.41 -2.26 24.33
N ARG A 131 -1.61 -3.56 24.17
CA ARG A 131 -2.64 -4.33 24.88
C ARG A 131 -1.94 -5.27 25.86
N PRO A 132 -1.83 -4.89 27.15
CA PRO A 132 -1.36 -5.82 28.19
C PRO A 132 -2.26 -7.06 28.25
#